data_AF-F9T6S2-F1
#
_entry.id   AF-F9T6S2-F1
#
_cell.length_a   1.000
_cell.length_b   1.000
_cell.length_c   1.000
_cell.angle_alpha   90.00
_cell.angle_beta   90.00
_cell.angle_gamma   90.00
#
_symmetry.space_group_name_H-M   'P 1'
#
loop_
_entity.id
_entity.type
_entity.pdbx_description
1 polymer ?
#
loop_
_entity_poly.entity_id
_entity_poly.type
_entity_poly.pdbx_seq_one_letter_code
_entity_poly.pdbx_strand_id
1 'polypeptide(L)'
;MSTTKSTSKKDNENKDEVITFRLTAEQYAPFKKQIEDNNTNKSSFFRQLTLANQHFVVESKELPKDTARLLFLANKVSNNLNQLAKRVHQSHRADVVDKNLYIRTLNTLQDLQKLWNEAVKKC
;
A
#
# COMPACT_ATOMS: atom_id res chain seq x y z
N MET A 1 35.91 -1.18 -51.91
CA MET A 1 34.73 -1.21 -51.02
C MET A 1 35.13 -0.63 -49.68
N SER A 2 34.86 0.67 -49.50
CA SER A 2 35.22 1.41 -48.30
C SER A 2 34.16 1.16 -47.23
N THR A 3 34.58 0.65 -46.07
CA THR A 3 33.73 0.46 -44.90
C THR A 3 33.60 1.79 -44.14
N THR A 4 32.46 2.46 -44.30
CA THR A 4 32.09 3.64 -43.52
C THR A 4 31.76 3.24 -42.09
N LYS A 5 32.68 3.53 -41.17
CA LYS A 5 32.49 3.44 -39.72
C LYS A 5 31.60 4.62 -39.29
N SER A 6 30.33 4.33 -38.99
CA SER A 6 29.39 5.29 -38.42
C SER A 6 29.87 5.70 -37.03
N THR A 7 30.44 6.90 -36.92
CA THR A 7 30.84 7.52 -35.65
C THR A 7 29.61 8.12 -34.97
N SER A 8 29.06 7.41 -33.98
CA SER A 8 28.05 7.98 -33.09
C SER A 8 28.68 9.11 -32.25
N LYS A 9 28.20 10.33 -32.47
CA LYS A 9 28.54 11.55 -31.74
C LYS A 9 28.44 11.30 -30.22
N LYS A 10 29.54 11.54 -29.48
CA LYS A 10 29.54 11.54 -28.01
C LYS A 10 28.98 12.88 -27.54
N ASP A 11 27.74 12.89 -27.09
CA ASP A 11 27.18 14.02 -26.35
C ASP A 11 27.93 14.15 -25.03
N ASN A 12 28.69 15.25 -24.90
CA ASN A 12 29.59 15.54 -23.79
C ASN A 12 28.88 16.41 -22.74
N GLU A 13 27.66 16.02 -22.35
CA GLU A 13 26.96 16.61 -21.21
C GLU A 13 27.46 15.96 -19.92
N ASN A 14 27.70 16.79 -18.90
CA ASN A 14 28.09 16.34 -17.57
C ASN A 14 26.94 15.55 -16.92
N LYS A 15 27.24 14.33 -16.45
CA LYS A 15 26.28 13.39 -15.85
C LYS A 15 26.52 13.36 -14.34
N ASP A 16 26.10 14.42 -13.66
CA ASP A 16 26.48 14.68 -12.26
C ASP A 16 25.67 13.86 -11.23
N GLU A 17 24.43 13.50 -11.57
CA GLU A 17 23.54 12.73 -10.69
C GLU A 17 23.70 11.21 -10.89
N VAL A 18 24.08 10.49 -9.83
CA VAL A 18 24.30 9.03 -9.85
C VAL A 18 23.12 8.30 -9.19
N ILE A 19 22.37 7.53 -9.98
CA ILE A 19 21.30 6.66 -9.49
C ILE A 19 21.86 5.23 -9.32
N THR A 20 21.87 4.70 -8.10
CA THR A 20 22.33 3.34 -7.81
C THR A 20 21.31 2.59 -6.96
N PHE A 21 21.01 1.35 -7.35
CA PHE A 21 20.20 0.43 -6.57
C PHE A 21 20.73 -1.00 -6.75
N ARG A 22 20.43 -1.88 -5.80
CA ARG A 22 20.83 -3.29 -5.85
C ARG A 22 19.67 -4.15 -6.32
N LEU A 23 19.99 -5.15 -7.14
CA LEU A 23 19.07 -6.18 -7.59
C LEU A 23 19.59 -7.54 -7.13
N THR A 24 18.68 -8.45 -6.82
CA THR A 24 19.04 -9.87 -6.67
C THR A 24 19.39 -10.47 -8.03
N ALA A 25 20.05 -11.63 -8.03
CA ALA A 25 20.40 -12.33 -9.27
C ALA A 25 19.15 -12.65 -10.13
N GLU A 26 18.06 -13.04 -9.48
CA GLU A 26 16.78 -13.34 -10.14
C GLU A 26 16.15 -12.10 -10.77
N GLN A 27 16.15 -10.97 -10.06
CA GLN A 27 15.64 -9.70 -10.59
C GLN A 27 16.50 -9.18 -11.75
N TYR A 28 17.80 -9.48 -11.75
CA TYR A 28 18.73 -9.03 -12.79
C TYR A 28 18.71 -9.89 -14.06
N ALA A 29 18.33 -11.18 -13.95
CA ALA A 29 18.41 -12.14 -15.05
C ALA A 29 17.67 -11.71 -16.34
N PRO A 30 16.45 -11.11 -16.29
CA PRO A 30 15.76 -10.64 -17.50
C PRO A 30 16.52 -9.52 -18.21
N PHE A 31 17.05 -8.56 -17.45
CA PHE A 31 17.82 -7.44 -18.00
C PHE A 31 19.13 -7.91 -18.62
N LYS A 32 19.79 -8.91 -18.02
CA LYS A 32 21.02 -9.48 -18.54
C LYS A 32 20.83 -10.03 -19.96
N LYS A 33 19.77 -10.81 -20.20
CA LYS A 33 19.44 -11.35 -21.52
C LYS A 33 19.22 -10.23 -22.54
N GLN A 34 18.40 -9.23 -22.19
CA GLN A 34 18.11 -8.10 -23.09
C GLN A 34 19.37 -7.29 -23.45
N ILE A 35 20.29 -7.11 -22.51
CA ILE A 35 21.55 -6.40 -22.73
C ILE A 35 22.45 -7.19 -23.70
N GLU A 36 22.52 -8.51 -23.54
CA GLU A 36 23.25 -9.42 -24.41
C GLU A 36 22.65 -9.45 -25.83
N ASP A 37 21.32 -9.59 -25.94
CA ASP A 37 20.61 -9.65 -27.23
C ASP A 37 20.73 -8.35 -28.04
N ASN A 38 20.72 -7.19 -27.37
CA ASN A 38 20.79 -5.87 -28.02
C ASN A 38 22.22 -5.32 -28.13
N ASN A 39 23.24 -6.12 -27.80
CA ASN A 39 24.66 -5.76 -27.81
C ASN A 39 24.94 -4.35 -27.24
N THR A 40 24.28 -4.02 -26.13
CA THR A 40 24.29 -2.70 -25.53
C THR A 40 25.03 -2.73 -24.20
N ASN A 41 25.66 -1.63 -23.80
CA ASN A 41 26.27 -1.56 -22.47
C ASN A 41 25.21 -1.34 -21.38
N LYS A 42 25.47 -1.85 -20.16
CA LYS A 42 24.53 -1.80 -19.03
C LYS A 42 24.01 -0.38 -18.75
N SER A 43 24.89 0.61 -18.72
CA SER A 43 24.55 1.99 -18.39
C SER A 43 23.64 2.65 -19.43
N SER A 44 23.85 2.35 -20.71
CA SER A 44 23.01 2.83 -21.81
C SER A 44 21.65 2.17 -21.78
N PHE A 45 21.60 0.86 -21.54
CA PHE A 45 20.35 0.12 -21.40
C PHE A 45 19.48 0.68 -20.27
N PHE A 46 20.02 0.77 -19.05
CA PHE A 46 19.24 1.26 -17.92
C PHE A 46 18.87 2.74 -18.06
N ARG A 47 19.73 3.57 -18.69
CA ARG A 47 19.38 4.96 -19.00
C ARG A 47 18.19 5.06 -19.95
N GLN A 48 18.18 4.28 -21.04
CA GLN A 48 17.06 4.29 -21.98
C GLN A 48 15.79 3.76 -21.31
N LEU A 49 15.92 2.69 -20.52
CA LEU A 49 14.80 2.11 -19.79
C LEU A 49 14.19 3.09 -18.78
N THR A 50 15.00 3.82 -18.01
CA THR A 50 14.48 4.78 -17.03
C THR A 50 13.87 6.01 -17.68
N LEU A 51 14.48 6.55 -18.74
CA LEU A 51 13.94 7.71 -19.46
C LEU A 51 12.64 7.37 -20.21
N ALA A 52 12.56 6.19 -20.84
CA ALA A 52 11.34 5.73 -21.50
C ALA A 52 10.17 5.55 -20.52
N ASN A 53 10.47 5.27 -19.24
CA ASN A 53 9.49 5.02 -18.19
C ASN A 53 9.40 6.18 -17.18
N GLN A 54 9.86 7.39 -17.53
CA GLN A 54 9.93 8.54 -16.61
C GLN A 54 8.58 8.94 -16.01
N HIS A 55 7.47 8.60 -16.67
CA HIS A 55 6.11 8.90 -16.22
C HIS A 55 5.43 7.80 -15.40
N PHE A 56 6.11 6.68 -15.14
CA PHE A 56 5.54 5.66 -14.26
C PHE A 56 5.54 6.13 -12.81
N VAL A 57 4.36 6.45 -12.30
CA VAL A 57 4.13 6.66 -10.87
C VAL A 57 4.23 5.29 -10.20
N VAL A 58 5.28 5.09 -9.39
CA VAL A 58 5.30 3.99 -8.43
C VAL A 58 4.28 4.36 -7.37
N GLU A 59 3.10 3.75 -7.40
CA GLU A 59 2.16 3.85 -6.29
C GLU A 59 2.87 3.40 -5.02
N SER A 60 3.11 4.34 -4.12
CA SER A 60 3.63 4.03 -2.80
C SER A 60 2.59 3.13 -2.12
N LYS A 61 2.98 1.90 -1.79
CA LYS A 61 2.22 1.01 -0.88
C LYS A 61 2.23 1.51 0.56
N GLU A 62 2.61 2.76 0.82
CA GLU A 62 2.41 3.34 2.13
C GLU A 62 0.91 3.42 2.38
N LEU A 63 0.44 2.63 3.36
CA LEU A 63 -0.89 2.81 3.91
C LEU A 63 -1.06 4.30 4.24
N PRO A 64 -2.20 4.92 3.89
CA PRO A 64 -2.45 6.32 4.18
C PRO A 64 -2.04 6.66 5.62
N LYS A 65 -1.38 7.81 5.84
CA LYS A 65 -0.98 8.26 7.18
C LYS A 65 -2.11 8.16 8.22
N ASP A 66 -3.35 8.25 7.74
CA ASP A 66 -4.55 8.20 8.57
C ASP A 66 -5.02 6.79 8.95
N THR A 67 -4.52 5.71 8.34
CA THR A 67 -4.99 4.34 8.62
C THR A 67 -4.69 3.92 10.07
N ALA A 68 -3.53 4.29 10.60
CA ALA A 68 -3.18 4.04 11.99
C ALA A 68 -4.11 4.80 12.95
N ARG A 69 -4.48 6.04 12.61
CA ARG A 69 -5.42 6.85 13.39
C ARG A 69 -6.84 6.29 13.31
N LEU A 70 -7.25 5.83 12.14
CA LEU A 70 -8.55 5.19 11.93
C LEU A 70 -8.68 3.91 12.75
N LEU A 71 -7.66 3.06 12.73
CA LEU A 71 -7.61 1.83 13.52
C LEU A 71 -7.64 2.11 15.03
N PHE A 72 -6.94 3.16 15.48
CA PHE A 72 -7.01 3.60 16.87
C PHE A 72 -8.42 4.02 17.29
N LEU A 73 -9.09 4.86 16.48
CA LEU A 73 -10.46 5.29 16.74
C LEU A 73 -11.44 4.11 16.70
N ALA A 74 -11.24 3.16 15.77
CA ALA A 74 -12.00 1.93 15.69
C ALA A 74 -11.95 1.11 16.98
N ASN A 75 -10.77 0.94 17.54
CA ASN A 75 -10.60 0.23 18.80
C ASN A 75 -11.31 0.94 19.97
N LYS A 76 -11.33 2.28 19.98
CA LYS A 76 -12.07 3.05 20.99
C LYS A 76 -13.58 2.86 20.88
N VAL A 77 -14.12 2.91 19.66
CA VAL A 77 -15.56 2.68 19.43
C VAL A 77 -15.96 1.28 19.86
N SER A 78 -15.21 0.25 19.46
CA SER A 78 -15.48 -1.15 19.83
C SER A 78 -15.51 -1.35 21.36
N ASN A 79 -14.55 -0.78 22.08
CA ASN A 79 -14.53 -0.84 23.54
C ASN A 79 -15.73 -0.16 24.19
N ASN A 80 -16.14 1.01 23.67
CA ASN A 80 -17.31 1.72 24.19
C ASN A 80 -18.59 0.90 23.97
N LEU A 81 -18.76 0.26 22.80
CA LEU A 81 -19.89 -0.63 22.53
C LEU A 81 -19.95 -1.80 23.52
N ASN A 82 -18.80 -2.44 23.80
CA ASN A 82 -18.72 -3.52 24.79
C ASN A 82 -19.11 -3.04 26.20
N GLN A 83 -18.70 -1.83 26.59
CA GLN A 83 -19.06 -1.24 27.89
C GLN A 83 -20.56 -0.95 27.98
N LEU A 84 -21.16 -0.41 26.92
CA LEU A 84 -22.60 -0.19 26.84
C LEU A 84 -23.37 -1.51 26.94
N ALA A 85 -22.94 -2.54 26.21
CA ALA A 85 -23.55 -3.87 26.29
C ALA A 85 -23.50 -4.44 27.71
N LYS A 86 -22.34 -4.34 28.38
CA LYS A 86 -22.16 -4.78 29.76
C LYS A 86 -23.08 -4.03 30.72
N ARG A 87 -23.18 -2.71 30.60
CA ARG A 87 -24.03 -1.87 31.46
C ARG A 87 -25.50 -2.19 31.28
N VAL A 88 -25.94 -2.33 30.03
CA VAL A 88 -27.32 -2.70 29.68
C VAL A 88 -27.67 -4.09 30.23
N HIS A 89 -26.75 -5.06 30.16
CA HIS A 89 -26.91 -6.37 30.78
C HIS A 89 -27.08 -6.31 32.30
N GLN A 90 -26.26 -5.50 32.98
CA GLN A 90 -26.35 -5.30 34.42
C GLN A 90 -27.67 -4.64 34.84
N SER A 91 -28.11 -3.60 34.10
CA SER A 91 -29.36 -2.91 34.37
C SER A 91 -30.60 -3.78 34.12
N HIS A 92 -30.55 -4.68 33.13
CA HIS A 92 -31.62 -5.66 32.93
C HIS A 92 -31.68 -6.69 34.07
N ARG A 93 -30.54 -7.19 34.56
CA ARG A 93 -30.51 -8.09 35.74
C ARG A 93 -31.03 -7.45 37.02
N ALA A 94 -30.97 -6.12 37.12
CA ALA A 94 -31.48 -5.36 38.25
C ALA A 94 -32.96 -4.95 38.09
N ASP A 95 -33.67 -5.48 37.08
CA ASP A 95 -35.05 -5.12 36.71
C ASP A 95 -35.28 -3.62 36.44
N VAL A 96 -34.21 -2.87 36.16
CA VAL A 96 -34.27 -1.43 35.83
C VAL A 96 -34.62 -1.22 34.35
N VAL A 97 -34.26 -2.18 33.49
CA VAL A 97 -34.50 -2.12 32.04
C VAL A 97 -35.46 -3.23 31.62
N ASP A 98 -36.56 -2.82 30.99
CA ASP A 98 -37.53 -3.75 30.40
C ASP A 98 -36.88 -4.68 29.37
N LYS A 99 -37.38 -5.93 29.31
CA LYS A 99 -36.83 -6.99 28.46
C LYS A 99 -36.87 -6.61 26.97
N ASN A 100 -37.91 -5.92 26.51
CA ASN A 100 -38.01 -5.53 25.10
C ASN A 100 -36.98 -4.45 24.76
N LEU A 101 -36.78 -3.49 25.66
CA LEU A 101 -35.77 -2.44 25.51
C LEU A 101 -34.35 -3.03 25.56
N TYR A 102 -34.11 -4.01 26.43
CA TYR A 102 -32.86 -4.74 26.53
C TYR A 102 -32.50 -5.46 25.22
N ILE A 103 -33.43 -6.25 24.66
CA ILE A 103 -33.21 -7.00 23.42
C ILE A 103 -32.96 -6.05 22.23
N ARG A 104 -33.77 -5.00 22.08
CA ARG A 104 -33.59 -4.00 21.01
C ARG A 104 -32.22 -3.31 21.11
N THR A 105 -31.79 -2.97 22.32
CA THR A 105 -30.50 -2.32 22.55
C THR A 105 -29.34 -3.25 22.21
N LEU A 106 -29.41 -4.53 22.60
CA LEU A 106 -28.37 -5.50 22.24
C LEU A 106 -28.27 -5.73 20.73
N ASN A 107 -29.39 -5.91 20.04
CA ASN A 107 -29.40 -6.07 18.58
C ASN A 107 -28.76 -4.86 17.89
N THR A 108 -29.12 -3.65 18.32
CA THR A 108 -28.54 -2.40 17.78
C THR A 108 -27.03 -2.33 18.01
N LEU A 109 -26.54 -2.69 19.20
CA LEU A 109 -25.09 -2.70 19.50
C LEU A 109 -24.34 -3.74 18.66
N GLN A 110 -24.95 -4.91 18.44
CA GLN A 110 -24.37 -5.99 17.65
C GLN A 110 -24.31 -5.62 16.15
N ASP A 111 -25.34 -4.96 15.62
CA ASP A 111 -25.37 -4.46 14.25
C ASP A 111 -24.30 -3.39 14.02
N LEU A 112 -24.17 -2.43 14.95
CA LEU A 112 -23.12 -1.41 14.90
C LEU A 112 -21.72 -2.01 14.95
N GLN A 113 -21.50 -3.01 15.81
CA GLN A 113 -20.22 -3.72 15.88
C GLN A 113 -19.90 -4.43 14.56
N LYS A 114 -20.89 -5.08 13.95
CA LYS A 114 -20.72 -5.79 12.68
C LYS A 114 -20.39 -4.83 11.54
N LEU A 115 -21.19 -3.78 11.36
CA LEU A 115 -20.97 -2.75 10.32
C LEU A 115 -19.60 -2.09 10.46
N TRP A 116 -19.19 -1.81 11.70
CA TRP A 116 -17.89 -1.22 11.99
C TRP A 116 -16.73 -2.17 11.63
N ASN A 117 -16.81 -3.44 12.03
CA ASN A 117 -15.79 -4.43 11.70
C ASN A 117 -15.67 -4.67 10.19
N GLU A 118 -16.79 -4.65 9.46
CA GLU A 118 -16.78 -4.74 8.00
C GLU A 118 -16.16 -3.51 7.34
N ALA A 119 -16.39 -2.31 7.88
CA ALA A 119 -15.75 -1.09 7.39
C ALA A 119 -14.22 -1.11 7.60
N VAL A 120 -13.76 -1.52 8.79
CA VAL A 120 -12.32 -1.61 9.10
C VAL A 120 -11.60 -2.63 8.21
N LYS A 121 -12.22 -3.77 7.88
CA LYS A 121 -11.62 -4.78 7.00
C LYS A 121 -11.42 -4.32 5.56
N LYS A 122 -12.10 -3.25 5.13
CA LYS A 122 -12.01 -2.67 3.78
C LYS A 122 -10.95 -1.56 3.69
N CYS A 123 -10.41 -1.13 4.83
CA CYS A 123 -9.30 -0.17 4.93
C CYS A 123 -7.95 -0.90 4.93
#